data_AF-A0AA49FPX3-F1
#
_entry.id   AF-A0AA49FPX3-F1
#
_cell.length_a   1.000
_cell.length_b   1.000
_cell.length_c   1.000
_cell.angle_alpha   90.00
_cell.angle_beta   90.00
_cell.angle_gamma   90.00
#
_symmetry.space_group_name_H-M   'P 1'
#
loop_
_entity.id
_entity.type
_entity.pdbx_description
1 polymer ?
#
loop_
_entity_poly.entity_id
_entity_poly.type
_entity_poly.pdbx_seq_one_letter_code
_entity_poly.pdbx_strand_id
1 'polypeptide(L)'
;LALMACISVGSYSAPVIEFLEEWGLESLEENAHSTVPCTKVFVNGVWMGVHRDPANLVKTIKKLRRKDDISPEVSVVRDIRERELRLYTDAGRVCRPLFIVENQQLALQKKHVRWLSNGYNDEGEEFKWEHL
;
A
#
# COMPACT_ATOMS: atom_id res chain seq x y z
N LEU A 1 -6.50 -20.13 13.27
CA LEU A 1 -6.32 -19.17 12.15
C LEU A 1 -7.13 -19.65 10.95
N ALA A 2 -7.64 -18.74 10.12
CA ALA A 2 -8.36 -19.08 8.88
C ALA A 2 -7.39 -19.54 7.78
N LEU A 3 -7.90 -20.29 6.80
CA LEU A 3 -7.07 -20.99 5.79
C LEU A 3 -6.16 -20.08 4.95
N MET A 4 -6.57 -18.84 4.68
CA MET A 4 -5.79 -17.86 3.91
C MET A 4 -5.21 -16.73 4.77
N ALA A 5 -5.25 -16.84 6.11
CA ALA A 5 -4.66 -15.82 6.96
C ALA A 5 -3.13 -16.01 7.01
N CYS A 6 -2.38 -14.93 6.78
CA CYS A 6 -0.94 -14.86 6.98
C CYS A 6 -0.60 -13.87 8.10
N ILE A 7 0.57 -14.05 8.72
CA ILE A 7 1.11 -13.12 9.73
C ILE A 7 2.26 -12.37 9.09
N SER A 8 2.26 -11.04 9.17
CA SER A 8 3.37 -10.24 8.64
C SER A 8 4.68 -10.57 9.37
N VAL A 9 5.76 -10.73 8.62
CA VAL A 9 7.12 -10.82 9.15
C VAL A 9 7.73 -9.44 9.40
N GLY A 10 7.19 -8.41 8.74
CA GLY A 10 7.63 -7.04 8.88
C GLY A 10 8.81 -6.68 7.98
N SER A 11 9.03 -5.38 7.82
CA SER A 11 10.07 -4.81 6.97
C SER A 11 10.63 -3.52 7.58
N TYR A 12 11.84 -3.16 7.16
CA TYR A 12 12.43 -1.86 7.50
C TYR A 12 11.49 -0.71 7.09
N SER A 13 11.32 0.26 7.98
CA SER A 13 10.46 1.43 7.74
C SER A 13 11.16 2.53 6.93
N ALA A 14 12.50 2.54 6.87
CA ALA A 14 13.27 3.59 6.21
C ALA A 14 12.82 3.87 4.76
N PRO A 15 12.62 2.87 3.87
CA PRO A 15 12.15 3.13 2.51
C PRO A 15 10.76 3.79 2.45
N VAL A 16 9.90 3.48 3.42
CA VAL A 16 8.57 4.10 3.52
C VAL A 16 8.69 5.54 4.00
N ILE A 17 9.60 5.82 4.92
CA ILE A 17 9.84 7.18 5.45
C ILE A 17 10.44 8.07 4.35
N GLU A 18 11.50 7.61 3.67
CA GLU A 18 12.14 8.31 2.56
C GLU A 18 11.11 8.64 1.46
N PHE A 19 10.28 7.65 1.08
CA PHE A 19 9.19 7.87 0.13
C PHE A 19 8.21 8.96 0.60
N LEU A 20 7.85 8.99 1.89
CA LEU A 20 6.92 10.00 2.41
C LEU A 20 7.53 11.41 2.32
N GLU A 21 8.81 11.55 2.67
CA GLU A 21 9.55 12.82 2.58
C GLU A 21 9.63 13.33 1.14
N GLU A 22 9.99 12.44 0.19
CA GLU A 22 10.04 12.78 -1.25
C GLU A 22 8.67 13.16 -1.82
N TRP A 23 7.58 12.63 -1.26
CA TRP A 23 6.22 12.82 -1.74
C TRP A 23 5.42 13.87 -0.98
N GLY A 24 6.11 14.83 -0.33
CA GLY A 24 5.46 16.03 0.22
C GLY A 24 4.88 15.83 1.61
N LEU A 25 5.45 14.93 2.41
CA LEU A 25 5.28 14.96 3.86
C LEU A 25 5.95 16.22 4.40
N GLU A 26 5.15 17.05 5.08
CA GLU A 26 5.64 18.25 5.78
C GLU A 26 5.91 17.89 7.24
N SER A 27 7.09 18.24 7.74
CA SER A 27 7.43 18.09 9.15
C SER A 27 6.56 19.01 10.03
N LEU A 28 6.53 18.73 11.33
CA LEU A 28 5.75 19.55 12.27
C LEU A 28 6.26 20.98 12.38
N GLU A 29 7.57 21.17 12.23
CA GLU A 29 8.21 22.48 12.27
C GLU A 29 7.83 23.31 11.05
N GLU A 30 7.85 22.71 9.86
CA GLU A 30 7.46 23.37 8.60
C GLU A 30 5.98 23.75 8.58
N ASN A 31 5.11 22.91 9.17
CA ASN A 31 3.67 23.15 9.19
C ASN A 31 3.20 23.99 10.41
N ALA A 32 4.09 24.39 11.33
CA ALA A 32 3.71 25.03 12.61
C ALA A 32 2.84 26.31 12.45
N HIS A 33 3.01 27.04 11.34
CA HIS A 33 2.30 28.28 11.04
C HIS A 33 1.21 28.12 9.97
N SER A 34 0.99 26.91 9.47
CA SER A 34 -0.01 26.66 8.44
C SER A 34 -1.43 26.70 9.02
N THR A 35 -2.30 27.47 8.39
CA THR A 35 -3.74 27.49 8.69
C THR A 35 -4.52 26.49 7.82
N VAL A 36 -3.86 25.86 6.85
CA VAL A 36 -4.49 24.91 5.94
C VAL A 36 -4.66 23.57 6.68
N PRO A 37 -5.88 23.00 6.71
CA PRO A 37 -6.08 21.73 7.37
C PRO A 37 -5.39 20.59 6.62
N CYS A 38 -4.45 19.91 7.29
CA CYS A 38 -3.71 18.77 6.75
C CYS A 38 -4.13 17.45 7.44
N THR A 39 -3.70 16.33 6.89
CA THR A 39 -3.87 14.98 7.48
C THR A 39 -2.59 14.56 8.17
N LYS A 40 -2.67 14.10 9.42
CA LYS A 40 -1.51 13.60 10.17
C LYS A 40 -1.04 12.28 9.57
N VAL A 41 0.26 12.09 9.43
CA VAL A 41 0.84 10.84 8.91
C VAL A 41 1.63 10.15 10.01
N PHE A 42 1.31 8.89 10.25
CA PHE A 42 1.96 8.04 11.24
C PHE A 42 2.63 6.85 10.57
N VAL A 43 3.82 6.49 11.04
CA VAL A 43 4.51 5.24 10.67
C VAL A 43 4.80 4.47 11.95
N ASN A 44 4.25 3.26 12.07
CA ASN A 44 4.39 2.40 13.27
C ASN A 44 4.02 3.13 14.58
N GLY A 45 3.01 4.02 14.52
CA GLY A 45 2.54 4.80 15.66
C GLY A 45 3.32 6.10 15.93
N VAL A 46 4.46 6.33 15.27
CA VAL A 46 5.22 7.58 15.38
C VAL A 46 4.60 8.62 14.46
N TRP A 47 4.33 9.82 14.98
CA TRP A 47 3.82 10.94 14.18
C TRP A 47 4.98 11.55 13.39
N MET A 48 4.99 11.31 12.07
CA MET A 48 6.07 11.75 11.20
C MET A 48 5.87 13.19 10.70
N GLY A 49 4.62 13.60 10.49
CA GLY A 49 4.32 14.91 9.94
C GLY A 49 2.88 15.03 9.46
N VAL A 50 2.64 15.91 8.49
CA VAL A 50 1.33 16.10 7.88
C VAL A 50 1.42 16.11 6.37
N HIS A 51 0.29 15.83 5.71
CA HIS A 51 0.20 15.83 4.26
C HIS A 51 -1.11 16.47 3.78
N ARG A 52 -1.05 17.25 2.70
CA ARG A 52 -2.18 18.01 2.15
C ARG A 52 -3.13 17.18 1.29
N ASP A 53 -2.61 16.20 0.54
CA ASP A 53 -3.39 15.28 -0.30
C ASP A 53 -3.22 13.80 0.10
N PRO A 54 -3.80 13.37 1.23
CA PRO A 54 -3.69 11.99 1.69
C PRO A 54 -4.35 10.97 0.75
N ALA A 55 -5.29 11.39 -0.10
CA ALA A 55 -6.01 10.48 -0.99
C ALA A 55 -5.09 10.01 -2.12
N ASN A 56 -4.36 10.94 -2.74
CA ASN A 56 -3.36 10.59 -3.74
C ASN A 56 -2.20 9.80 -3.13
N LEU A 57 -1.74 10.17 -1.94
CA LEU A 57 -0.66 9.44 -1.25
C LEU A 57 -1.02 7.96 -1.01
N VAL A 58 -2.24 7.68 -0.51
CA VAL A 58 -2.73 6.29 -0.36
C VAL A 58 -2.78 5.55 -1.69
N LYS A 59 -3.22 6.22 -2.77
CA LYS A 59 -3.28 5.63 -4.10
C LYS A 59 -1.89 5.25 -4.60
N THR A 60 -0.90 6.12 -4.41
CA THR A 60 0.49 5.87 -4.81
C THR A 60 1.10 4.73 -4.00
N ILE A 61 0.97 4.72 -2.67
CA ILE A 61 1.46 3.63 -1.81
C ILE A 61 0.86 2.29 -2.23
N LYS A 62 -0.46 2.24 -2.47
CA LYS A 62 -1.12 1.01 -2.94
C LYS A 62 -0.61 0.56 -4.31
N LYS A 63 -0.26 1.49 -5.20
CA LYS A 63 0.30 1.18 -6.53
C LYS A 63 1.71 0.60 -6.41
N LEU A 64 2.58 1.22 -5.62
CA LEU A 64 3.94 0.74 -5.35
C LEU A 64 3.91 -0.64 -4.70
N ARG A 65 3.02 -0.84 -3.71
CA ARG A 65 2.84 -2.14 -3.04
C ARG A 65 2.38 -3.27 -3.97
N ARG A 66 1.66 -2.94 -5.05
CA ARG A 66 1.22 -3.94 -6.05
C ARG A 66 2.30 -4.28 -7.07
N LYS A 67 3.33 -3.43 -7.18
CA LYS A 67 4.47 -3.61 -8.09
C LYS A 67 5.70 -4.20 -7.39
N ASP A 68 5.57 -4.51 -6.10
CA ASP A 68 6.65 -4.97 -5.23
C ASP A 68 7.75 -3.92 -4.96
N ASP A 69 7.54 -2.64 -5.35
CA ASP A 69 8.43 -1.52 -5.01
C ASP A 69 8.43 -1.22 -3.49
N ILE A 70 7.31 -1.51 -2.83
CA ILE A 70 7.14 -1.47 -1.37
C ILE A 70 6.61 -2.84 -0.96
N SER A 71 7.12 -3.39 0.16
CA SER A 71 6.70 -4.72 0.64
C SER A 71 5.17 -4.89 0.67
N PRO A 72 4.63 -5.99 0.12
CA PRO A 72 3.19 -6.30 0.13
C PRO A 72 2.56 -6.31 1.54
N GLU A 73 3.38 -6.51 2.57
CA GLU A 73 2.95 -6.52 3.97
C GLU A 73 2.75 -5.11 4.56
N VAL A 74 3.26 -4.05 3.93
CA VAL A 74 3.06 -2.69 4.40
C VAL A 74 1.57 -2.35 4.37
N SER A 75 0.99 -2.05 5.53
CA SER A 75 -0.42 -1.66 5.62
C SER A 75 -0.56 -0.14 5.60
N VAL A 76 -1.63 0.33 4.95
CA VAL A 76 -1.99 1.75 4.90
C VAL A 76 -3.47 1.89 5.25
N VAL A 77 -3.75 2.71 6.26
CA VAL A 77 -5.10 2.99 6.75
C VAL A 77 -5.32 4.49 6.77
N ARG A 78 -6.33 4.96 6.04
CA ARG A 78 -6.75 6.37 6.08
C ARG A 78 -8.02 6.49 6.89
N ASP A 79 -7.91 7.10 8.05
CA ASP A 79 -9.04 7.51 8.87
C ASP A 79 -9.47 8.92 8.44
N ILE A 80 -10.60 9.01 7.75
CA ILE A 80 -11.12 10.27 7.20
C ILE A 80 -11.67 11.16 8.32
N ARG A 81 -12.25 10.56 9.36
CA ARG A 81 -12.91 11.30 10.44
C ARG A 81 -11.87 11.95 11.34
N GLU A 82 -10.86 11.18 11.75
CA GLU A 82 -9.78 11.67 12.61
C GLU A 82 -8.70 12.44 11.84
N ARG A 83 -8.78 12.45 10.50
CA ARG A 83 -7.78 13.03 9.58
C ARG A 83 -6.39 12.46 9.84
N GLU A 84 -6.31 11.14 9.84
CA GLU A 84 -5.07 10.41 10.04
C GLU A 84 -4.80 9.42 8.90
N LEU A 85 -3.54 9.34 8.50
CA LEU A 85 -3.00 8.33 7.63
C LEU A 85 -1.99 7.51 8.43
N ARG A 86 -2.26 6.23 8.65
CA ARG A 86 -1.42 5.34 9.45
C ARG A 86 -0.82 4.27 8.54
N LEU A 87 0.51 4.16 8.57
CA LEU A 87 1.27 3.14 7.88
C LEU A 87 1.89 2.19 8.90
N TYR A 88 1.91 0.90 8.57
CA TYR A 88 2.51 -0.14 9.41
C TYR A 88 3.44 -1.02 8.60
N THR A 89 4.67 -1.15 9.06
CA THR A 89 5.71 -2.05 8.51
C THR A 89 6.09 -3.14 9.51
N ASP A 90 5.58 -3.11 10.75
CA ASP A 90 5.90 -4.07 11.81
C ASP A 90 5.39 -5.50 11.53
N ALA A 91 6.00 -6.45 12.21
CA ALA A 91 5.61 -7.87 12.22
C ALA A 91 4.33 -8.11 13.06
N GLY A 92 3.72 -9.30 12.90
CA GLY A 92 2.64 -9.78 13.78
C GLY A 92 1.22 -9.37 13.38
N ARG A 93 1.04 -8.63 12.28
CA ARG A 93 -0.29 -8.26 11.77
C ARG A 93 -0.90 -9.42 11.02
N VAL A 94 -2.18 -9.70 11.29
CA VAL A 94 -2.95 -10.71 10.55
C VAL A 94 -3.43 -10.11 9.23
N CYS A 95 -2.97 -10.67 8.11
CA CYS A 95 -3.31 -10.26 6.76
C CYS A 95 -4.00 -11.41 6.01
N ARG A 96 -4.69 -11.11 4.91
CA ARG A 96 -5.24 -12.13 4.00
C ARG A 96 -5.22 -11.63 2.55
N PRO A 97 -4.98 -12.50 1.56
CA PRO A 97 -5.08 -12.15 0.16
C PRO A 97 -6.52 -11.75 -0.21
N LEU A 98 -6.64 -10.76 -1.10
CA LEU A 98 -7.90 -10.27 -1.63
C LEU A 98 -7.75 -9.95 -3.11
N PHE A 99 -8.80 -10.20 -3.88
CA PHE A 99 -8.84 -9.73 -5.26
C PHE A 99 -9.07 -8.23 -5.34
N ILE A 100 -8.44 -7.62 -6.33
CA ILE A 100 -8.55 -6.19 -6.61
C ILE A 100 -9.73 -5.96 -7.57
N VAL A 101 -10.56 -4.96 -7.25
CA VAL A 101 -11.65 -4.48 -8.11
C VAL A 101 -11.36 -3.04 -8.49
N GLU A 102 -11.42 -2.73 -9.78
CA GLU A 102 -11.21 -1.40 -10.33
C GLU A 102 -12.38 -1.05 -11.25
N ASN A 103 -12.94 0.16 -11.13
CA ASN A 103 -14.10 0.60 -11.91
C ASN A 103 -15.27 -0.41 -11.91
N GLN A 104 -15.55 -1.00 -10.75
CA GLN A 104 -16.59 -2.03 -10.56
C GLN A 104 -16.34 -3.33 -11.35
N GLN A 105 -15.11 -3.58 -11.80
CA GLN A 105 -14.71 -4.78 -12.53
C GLN A 105 -13.57 -5.49 -11.80
N LEU A 106 -13.59 -6.82 -11.76
CA LEU A 106 -12.53 -7.62 -11.18
C LEU A 106 -11.27 -7.50 -12.05
N ALA A 107 -10.12 -7.18 -11.43
CA ALA A 107 -8.84 -7.11 -12.15
C ALA A 107 -8.40 -8.50 -12.64
N LEU A 108 -8.66 -9.55 -11.84
CA LEU A 108 -8.45 -10.93 -12.27
C LEU A 108 -9.51 -11.34 -13.30
N GLN A 109 -9.07 -11.77 -14.47
CA GLN A 109 -9.93 -12.21 -15.57
C GLN A 109 -9.77 -13.71 -15.82
N LYS A 110 -10.76 -14.34 -16.47
CA LYS A 110 -10.70 -15.77 -16.84
C LYS A 110 -9.46 -16.12 -17.67
N LYS A 111 -8.97 -15.20 -18.50
CA LYS A 111 -7.74 -15.40 -19.28
C LYS A 111 -6.51 -15.60 -18.40
N HIS A 112 -6.37 -14.82 -17.31
CA HIS A 112 -5.25 -14.94 -16.37
C HIS A 112 -5.23 -16.32 -15.70
N VAL A 113 -6.41 -16.86 -15.34
CA VAL A 113 -6.52 -18.20 -14.76
C VAL A 113 -6.09 -19.27 -15.77
N ARG A 114 -6.47 -19.14 -17.04
CA ARG A 114 -6.03 -20.06 -18.11
C ARG A 114 -4.52 -19.96 -18.32
N TRP A 115 -3.96 -18.75 -18.39
CA TRP A 115 -2.53 -18.54 -18.57
C TRP A 115 -1.71 -19.14 -17.44
N LEU A 116 -2.13 -18.95 -16.18
CA LEU A 116 -1.48 -19.56 -15.02
C LEU A 116 -1.59 -21.08 -15.00
N SER A 117 -2.73 -21.64 -15.44
CA SER A 117 -2.92 -23.09 -15.51
C SER A 117 -2.07 -23.75 -16.61
N ASN A 118 -1.87 -23.04 -17.72
CA ASN A 118 -1.12 -23.53 -18.87
C ASN A 118 0.39 -23.23 -18.75
N GLY A 119 0.76 -22.19 -17.99
CA GLY A 119 2.12 -21.68 -17.84
C GLY A 119 2.55 -20.70 -18.94
N TYR A 120 1.67 -20.36 -19.89
CA TYR A 120 1.96 -19.45 -20.99
C TYR A 120 0.75 -18.58 -21.36
N ASN A 121 1.01 -17.40 -21.91
CA ASN A 121 -0.01 -16.47 -22.40
C ASN A 121 -0.48 -16.83 -23.84
N ASP A 122 -1.42 -16.06 -24.38
CA ASP A 122 -1.95 -16.30 -25.75
C ASP A 122 -0.90 -16.08 -26.86
N GLU A 123 0.23 -15.43 -26.53
CA GLU A 123 1.37 -15.17 -27.43
C GLU A 123 2.47 -16.25 -27.33
N GLY A 124 2.31 -17.23 -26.43
CA GLY A 124 3.26 -18.31 -26.21
C GLY A 124 4.42 -17.96 -25.27
N GLU A 125 4.37 -16.80 -24.60
CA GLU A 125 5.34 -16.40 -23.60
C GLU A 125 5.03 -17.03 -22.24
N GLU A 126 6.06 -17.33 -21.45
CA GLU A 126 5.88 -17.89 -20.11
C GLU A 126 5.08 -16.92 -19.22
N PHE A 127 4.06 -17.43 -18.53
CA PHE A 127 3.21 -16.63 -17.64
C PHE A 127 3.16 -17.22 -16.23
N LYS A 128 3.57 -16.41 -15.24
CA LYS A 128 3.66 -16.74 -13.81
C LYS A 128 2.92 -15.70 -12.97
N TRP A 129 2.74 -15.97 -11.67
CA TRP A 129 2.11 -15.05 -10.72
C TRP A 129 2.79 -13.67 -10.66
N GLU A 130 4.09 -13.60 -10.91
CA GLU A 130 4.87 -12.35 -10.95
C GLU A 130 4.47 -11.43 -12.12
N HIS A 131 3.82 -11.97 -13.15
CA HIS A 131 3.39 -11.24 -14.35
C HIS A 131 1.95 -10.70 -14.25
N LEU A 132 1.26 -10.95 -13.14
CA LEU A 132 -0.13 -10.54 -12.90
C LEU A 132 -0.21 -9.20 -12.17
#